data_AF-A0A0L0V4M3-F1
#
_entry.id   AF-A0A0L0V4M3-F1
#
_cell.length_a   1.000
_cell.length_b   1.000
_cell.length_c   1.000
_cell.angle_alpha   90.00
_cell.angle_beta   90.00
_cell.angle_gamma   90.00
#
_symmetry.space_group_name_H-M   'P 1'
#
loop_
_entity.id
_entity.type
_entity.pdbx_description
1 polymer ?
#
loop_
_entity_poly.entity_id
_entity_poly.type
_entity_poly.pdbx_seq_one_letter_code
_entity_poly.pdbx_strand_id
1 'polypeptide(L)'
;MDNFLTNVPFTTSGALVDTVDKKIIVSLRDGKTLIGVLRSYDQFANLVLQDTIERIHVGINQSTSEANNEQQQEQETIAEGSSNQKPGQTIRKKKKSGGICKYTDIWKGIYLVRGENVVLLGEIDLDKEDEIISKFDLEKVELVTELQRIENQSKSDRIKSDEKILFDQLGFSKEGDEDDRY
;
A
#
# COMPACT_ATOMS: atom_id res chain seq x y z
N MET A 1 25.50 -11.79 41.06
CA MET A 1 25.12 -10.47 40.56
C MET A 1 24.71 -10.62 39.11
N ASP A 2 23.42 -10.83 38.90
CA ASP A 2 22.61 -10.03 37.98
C ASP A 2 23.13 -9.91 36.53
N ASN A 3 23.04 -11.03 35.78
CA ASN A 3 23.02 -11.01 34.31
C ASN A 3 21.66 -10.47 33.79
N PHE A 4 21.32 -9.23 34.13
CA PHE A 4 20.09 -8.57 33.68
C PHE A 4 20.15 -8.05 32.22
N LEU A 5 21.23 -8.34 31.48
CA LEU A 5 21.47 -7.84 30.13
C LEU A 5 21.05 -8.80 29.00
N THR A 6 20.37 -9.92 29.28
CA THR A 6 19.96 -10.91 28.25
C THR A 6 18.48 -10.85 27.84
N ASN A 7 17.68 -9.89 28.29
CA ASN A 7 16.22 -10.06 28.29
C ASN A 7 15.46 -9.54 27.07
N VAL A 8 16.07 -9.47 25.89
CA VAL A 8 15.29 -9.37 24.63
C VAL A 8 15.69 -10.54 23.73
N PRO A 9 14.84 -11.57 23.60
CA PRO A 9 15.12 -12.69 22.71
C PRO A 9 15.12 -12.24 21.25
N PHE A 10 16.29 -12.24 20.60
CA PHE A 10 16.44 -12.00 19.16
C PHE A 10 16.07 -13.25 18.34
N THR A 11 14.82 -13.68 18.46
CA THR A 11 14.25 -14.80 17.73
C THR A 11 12.90 -14.41 17.17
N THR A 12 12.43 -15.07 16.11
CA THR A 12 11.08 -14.88 15.59
C THR A 12 10.04 -15.01 16.71
N SER A 13 10.18 -16.04 17.56
CA SER A 13 9.27 -16.24 18.68
C SER A 13 9.32 -15.11 19.70
N GLY A 14 10.50 -14.54 19.94
CA GLY A 14 10.68 -13.37 20.79
C GLY A 14 10.04 -12.10 20.23
N ALA A 15 10.00 -11.94 18.91
CA ALA A 15 9.35 -10.80 18.25
C ALA A 15 7.81 -10.92 18.22
N LEU A 16 7.27 -12.15 18.25
CA LEU A 16 5.84 -12.42 18.12
C LEU A 16 5.12 -12.69 19.44
N VAL A 17 5.84 -13.01 20.52
CA VAL A 17 5.22 -13.37 21.81
C VAL A 17 4.35 -12.24 22.36
N ASP A 18 4.82 -11.00 22.21
CA ASP A 18 4.12 -9.81 22.71
C ASP A 18 2.97 -9.36 21.81
N THR A 19 2.81 -9.97 20.62
CA THR A 19 1.73 -9.64 19.68
C THR A 19 0.57 -10.63 19.75
N VAL A 20 0.67 -11.70 20.54
CA VAL A 20 -0.43 -12.63 20.81
C VAL A 20 -1.59 -11.88 21.47
N ASP A 21 -2.81 -12.24 21.07
CA ASP A 21 -4.07 -11.63 21.49
C ASP A 21 -4.21 -10.15 21.11
N LYS A 22 -3.32 -9.62 20.26
CA LYS A 22 -3.43 -8.27 19.72
C LYS A 22 -3.91 -8.29 18.27
N LYS A 23 -4.53 -7.18 17.88
CA LYS A 23 -4.91 -6.94 16.48
C LYS A 23 -3.64 -6.61 15.69
N ILE A 24 -3.38 -7.39 14.64
CA ILE A 24 -2.23 -7.22 13.76
C ILE A 24 -2.68 -7.04 12.32
N ILE A 25 -1.84 -6.36 11.55
CA ILE A 25 -1.88 -6.35 10.08
C ILE A 25 -0.81 -7.30 9.55
N VAL A 26 -1.14 -8.05 8.50
CA VAL A 26 -0.24 -9.00 7.83
C VAL A 26 -0.27 -8.72 6.34
N SER A 27 0.88 -8.39 5.75
CA SER A 27 1.06 -8.31 4.30
C SER A 27 1.54 -9.67 3.78
N LEU A 28 0.90 -10.15 2.72
CA LEU A 28 1.20 -11.43 2.09
C LEU A 28 1.92 -11.25 0.76
N ARG A 29 2.67 -12.27 0.35
CA ARG A 29 3.44 -12.28 -0.91
C ARG A 29 2.57 -12.04 -2.14
N ASP A 30 1.32 -12.53 -2.13
CA ASP A 30 0.35 -12.34 -3.22
C ASP A 30 -0.25 -10.93 -3.28
N GLY A 31 0.23 -10.00 -2.44
CA GLY A 31 -0.22 -8.61 -2.38
C GLY A 31 -1.45 -8.40 -1.49
N LYS A 32 -1.97 -9.44 -0.83
CA LYS A 32 -3.10 -9.30 0.09
C LYS A 32 -2.68 -8.69 1.42
N THR A 33 -3.58 -7.90 1.98
CA THR A 33 -3.47 -7.36 3.34
C THR A 33 -4.54 -7.99 4.21
N LEU A 34 -4.12 -8.73 5.24
CA LEU A 34 -5.01 -9.29 6.25
C LEU A 34 -4.93 -8.47 7.53
N ILE A 35 -6.05 -8.33 8.22
CA ILE A 35 -6.13 -7.75 9.56
C ILE A 35 -6.90 -8.72 10.44
N GLY A 36 -6.38 -9.05 11.61
CA GLY A 36 -7.03 -9.98 12.53
C GLY A 36 -6.34 -10.02 13.88
N VAL A 37 -6.88 -10.80 14.81
CA VAL A 37 -6.28 -11.01 16.14
C VAL A 37 -5.36 -12.22 16.08
N LEU A 38 -4.07 -12.05 16.43
CA LEU A 38 -3.13 -13.17 16.45
C LEU A 38 -3.43 -14.10 17.62
N ARG A 39 -3.75 -15.37 17.34
CA ARG A 39 -4.08 -16.37 18.38
C ARG A 39 -2.93 -17.31 18.69
N SER A 40 -2.16 -17.70 17.67
CA SER A 40 -0.99 -18.53 17.84
C SER A 40 -0.04 -18.36 16.66
N TYR A 41 1.23 -18.65 16.91
CA TYR A 41 2.27 -18.70 15.89
C TYR A 41 3.23 -19.87 16.17
N ASP A 42 4.10 -20.16 15.21
CA ASP A 42 5.24 -21.06 15.41
C ASP A 42 6.58 -20.40 15.02
N GLN A 43 7.70 -21.11 15.19
CA GLN A 43 9.04 -20.59 14.86
C GLN A 43 9.26 -20.28 13.37
N PHE A 44 8.38 -20.78 12.49
CA PHE A 44 8.40 -20.52 11.05
C PHE A 44 7.50 -19.34 10.67
N ALA A 45 6.90 -18.66 11.66
CA ALA A 45 5.90 -17.62 11.47
C ALA A 45 4.63 -18.10 10.74
N ASN A 46 4.26 -19.38 10.87
CA ASN A 46 2.88 -19.79 10.56
C ASN A 46 1.95 -19.15 11.59
N LEU A 47 0.87 -18.50 11.14
CA LEU A 47 -0.01 -17.69 12.00
C LEU A 47 -1.42 -18.24 12.01
N VAL A 48 -2.06 -18.26 13.17
CA VAL A 48 -3.50 -18.43 13.31
C VAL A 48 -4.11 -17.08 13.69
N LEU A 49 -4.96 -16.56 12.81
CA LEU A 49 -5.68 -15.32 13.00
C LEU A 49 -7.16 -15.60 13.29
N GLN A 50 -7.72 -14.86 14.24
CA GLN A 50 -9.15 -14.82 14.53
C GLN A 50 -9.72 -13.48 14.07
N ASP A 51 -11.03 -13.47 13.77
CA ASP A 51 -11.78 -12.28 13.36
C ASP A 51 -11.10 -11.55 12.18
N THR A 52 -10.63 -12.36 11.24
CA THR A 52 -9.77 -11.92 10.14
C THR A 52 -10.61 -11.28 9.05
N ILE A 53 -10.16 -10.12 8.57
CA ILE A 53 -10.61 -9.47 7.34
C ILE A 53 -9.46 -9.42 6.33
N GLU A 54 -9.80 -9.55 5.05
CA GLU A 54 -8.93 -9.11 3.96
C GLU A 54 -9.35 -7.70 3.57
N ARG A 55 -8.41 -6.76 3.65
CA ARG A 55 -8.65 -5.36 3.31
C ARG A 55 -7.99 -5.03 1.98
N ILE A 56 -8.79 -4.50 1.06
CA ILE A 56 -8.34 -4.10 -0.28
C ILE A 56 -8.38 -2.58 -0.37
N HIS A 57 -7.26 -1.95 -0.76
CA HIS A 57 -7.16 -0.51 -0.97
C HIS A 57 -6.82 -0.19 -2.41
N VAL A 58 -7.33 0.93 -2.92
CA VAL A 58 -6.94 1.48 -4.23
C VAL A 58 -6.77 2.99 -4.12
N GLY A 59 -5.64 3.51 -4.59
CA GLY A 59 -5.39 4.95 -4.66
C GLY A 59 -5.92 5.55 -5.96
N ILE A 60 -6.88 6.49 -5.89
CA ILE A 60 -7.32 7.24 -7.06
C ILE A 60 -6.47 8.49 -7.19
N ASN A 61 -5.56 8.50 -8.16
CA ASN A 61 -4.93 9.74 -8.59
C ASN A 61 -5.97 10.58 -9.34
N GLN A 62 -6.46 11.66 -8.75
CA GLN A 62 -7.36 12.62 -9.41
C GLN A 62 -6.69 13.43 -10.54
N SER A 63 -5.65 12.91 -11.20
CA SER A 63 -5.01 13.59 -12.33
C SER A 63 -5.90 13.63 -13.59
N THR A 64 -7.10 13.05 -13.56
CA THR A 64 -7.96 12.87 -14.74
C THR A 64 -9.27 13.66 -14.71
N SER A 65 -9.65 14.26 -13.57
CA SER A 65 -10.94 14.96 -13.43
C SER A 65 -10.81 16.49 -13.44
N GLU A 66 -9.67 17.03 -12.99
CA GLU A 66 -9.44 18.49 -12.96
C GLU A 66 -9.05 19.05 -14.34
N ALA A 67 -8.37 18.24 -15.17
CA ALA A 67 -7.92 18.66 -16.51
C ALA A 67 -9.06 18.95 -17.51
N ASN A 68 -10.27 18.45 -17.26
CA ASN A 68 -11.44 18.69 -18.13
C ASN A 68 -12.22 19.95 -17.75
N ASN A 69 -12.06 20.48 -16.53
CA ASN A 69 -12.77 21.68 -16.08
C ASN A 69 -11.96 22.97 -16.32
N GLU A 70 -10.63 22.89 -16.37
CA GLU A 70 -9.78 24.05 -16.63
C GLU A 70 -9.71 24.43 -18.13
N GLN A 71 -9.89 23.48 -19.04
CA GLN A 71 -9.84 23.74 -20.49
C GLN A 71 -11.06 24.48 -21.06
N GLN A 72 -12.17 24.58 -20.31
CA GLN A 72 -13.36 25.33 -20.76
C GLN A 72 -13.39 26.79 -20.29
N GLN A 73 -12.52 27.22 -19.37
CA GLN A 73 -12.53 28.60 -18.84
C GLN A 73 -11.47 29.53 -19.48
N GLU A 74 -10.45 29.00 -20.15
CA GLU A 74 -9.37 29.84 -20.72
C GLU A 74 -9.60 30.33 -22.17
N GLN A 75 -10.70 29.97 -22.84
CA GLN A 75 -10.99 30.44 -24.20
C GLN A 75 -11.71 31.80 -24.30
N GLU A 76 -12.09 32.44 -23.19
CA GLU A 76 -12.89 33.68 -23.22
C GLU A 76 -12.17 34.99 -22.85
N THR A 77 -10.85 35.02 -22.62
CA THR A 77 -10.16 36.29 -22.34
C THR A 77 -8.88 36.47 -23.15
N ILE A 78 -9.01 36.94 -24.39
CA ILE A 78 -7.92 37.55 -25.16
C ILE A 78 -8.19 39.05 -25.26
N ALA A 79 -7.46 39.86 -24.49
CA ALA A 79 -7.09 41.23 -24.88
C ALA A 79 -5.92 41.76 -24.00
N GLU A 80 -4.75 41.85 -24.65
CA GLU A 80 -3.72 42.90 -24.54
C GLU A 80 -2.90 43.12 -23.24
N GLY A 81 -1.57 43.15 -23.40
CA GLY A 81 -0.68 43.97 -22.56
C GLY A 81 0.66 43.34 -22.14
N SER A 82 1.72 43.61 -22.89
CA SER A 82 3.12 43.21 -22.65
C SER A 82 3.72 43.68 -21.32
N SER A 83 4.51 42.83 -20.64
CA SER A 83 5.88 43.17 -20.16
C SER A 83 6.61 41.97 -19.52
N ASN A 84 7.94 41.93 -19.78
CA ASN A 84 8.93 40.91 -19.42
C ASN A 84 9.18 40.74 -17.91
N GLN A 85 9.26 39.48 -17.43
CA GLN A 85 10.09 39.08 -16.27
C GLN A 85 10.73 37.69 -16.47
N LYS A 86 11.97 37.54 -15.96
CA LYS A 86 12.89 36.40 -16.13
C LYS A 86 12.45 35.15 -15.33
N PRO A 87 12.84 33.93 -15.77
CA PRO A 87 12.42 32.69 -15.11
C PRO A 87 13.21 32.45 -13.82
N GLY A 88 12.61 32.80 -12.68
CA GLY A 88 13.05 32.31 -11.38
C GLY A 88 12.74 30.82 -11.26
N GLN A 89 13.77 30.00 -11.00
CA GLN A 89 13.63 28.59 -10.64
C GLN A 89 12.79 28.48 -9.36
N THR A 90 11.49 28.31 -9.54
CA THR A 90 10.59 27.94 -8.46
C THR A 90 10.80 26.46 -8.22
N ILE A 91 11.42 26.09 -7.08
CA ILE A 91 11.35 24.73 -6.55
C ILE A 91 9.87 24.46 -6.32
N ARG A 92 9.22 23.83 -7.32
CA ARG A 92 7.84 23.37 -7.22
C ARG A 92 7.85 22.27 -6.17
N LYS A 93 7.58 22.63 -4.91
CA LYS A 93 7.07 21.69 -3.92
C LYS A 93 5.86 21.02 -4.58
N LYS A 94 6.00 19.77 -5.02
CA LYS A 94 4.86 18.99 -5.50
C LYS A 94 3.87 18.94 -4.35
N LYS A 95 2.78 19.73 -4.41
CA LYS A 95 1.58 19.46 -3.62
C LYS A 95 1.23 18.00 -3.93
N LYS A 96 1.28 17.11 -2.95
CA LYS A 96 0.67 15.79 -3.09
C LYS A 96 -0.81 16.06 -3.34
N SER A 97 -1.28 15.85 -4.57
CA SER A 97 -2.70 15.77 -4.86
C SER A 97 -3.26 14.72 -3.90
N GLY A 98 -4.18 15.14 -3.03
CA GLY A 98 -4.87 14.24 -2.11
C GLY A 98 -5.75 13.30 -2.91
N GLY A 99 -5.14 12.26 -3.48
CA GLY A 99 -5.88 11.21 -4.16
C GLY A 99 -6.86 10.59 -3.17
N ILE A 100 -8.12 10.43 -3.58
CA ILE A 100 -9.12 9.73 -2.79
C ILE A 100 -8.73 8.26 -2.81
N CYS A 101 -8.54 7.66 -1.65
CA CYS A 101 -8.30 6.22 -1.55
C CYS A 101 -9.64 5.52 -1.26
N LYS A 102 -9.97 4.49 -2.04
CA LYS A 102 -11.13 3.64 -1.79
C LYS A 102 -10.69 2.35 -1.12
N TYR A 103 -11.55 1.79 -0.28
CA TYR A 103 -11.29 0.49 0.32
C TYR A 103 -12.55 -0.36 0.51
N THR A 104 -12.32 -1.65 0.75
CA THR A 104 -13.36 -2.61 1.17
C THR A 104 -12.74 -3.66 2.09
N ASP A 105 -13.57 -4.21 2.98
CA ASP A 105 -13.21 -5.31 3.88
C ASP A 105 -13.99 -6.57 3.52
N ILE A 106 -13.29 -7.70 3.43
CA ILE A 106 -13.88 -9.01 3.13
C ILE A 106 -13.67 -9.92 4.35
N TRP A 107 -14.77 -10.37 4.96
CA TRP A 107 -14.72 -11.25 6.13
C TRP A 107 -14.14 -12.63 5.79
N LYS A 108 -13.18 -13.08 6.61
CA LYS A 108 -12.53 -14.40 6.49
C LYS A 108 -12.72 -15.28 7.73
N GLY A 109 -12.95 -14.69 8.91
CA GLY A 109 -13.15 -15.43 10.15
C GLY A 109 -11.84 -15.98 10.70
N ILE A 110 -11.73 -17.30 10.91
CA ILE A 110 -10.50 -17.94 11.35
C ILE A 110 -9.63 -18.22 10.12
N TYR A 111 -8.38 -17.76 10.15
CA TYR A 111 -7.47 -17.85 9.01
C TYR A 111 -6.12 -18.42 9.43
N LEU A 112 -5.65 -19.45 8.72
CA LEU A 112 -4.32 -20.03 8.90
C LEU A 112 -3.40 -19.52 7.78
N VAL A 113 -2.38 -18.76 8.16
CA VAL A 113 -1.36 -18.23 7.23
C VAL A 113 -0.11 -19.09 7.34
N ARG A 114 0.42 -19.50 6.19
CA ARG A 114 1.73 -20.17 6.11
C ARG A 114 2.85 -19.12 6.10
N GLY A 115 3.88 -19.30 6.93
CA GLY A 115 4.87 -18.28 7.24
C GLY A 115 5.74 -17.84 6.05
N GLU A 116 5.98 -18.72 5.08
CA GLU A 116 6.73 -18.37 3.85
C GLU A 116 6.01 -17.34 2.95
N ASN A 117 4.70 -17.18 3.14
CA ASN A 117 3.87 -16.21 2.43
C ASN A 117 3.74 -14.88 3.17
N VAL A 118 4.24 -14.78 4.40
CA VAL A 118 4.22 -13.54 5.17
C VAL A 118 5.39 -12.66 4.72
N VAL A 119 5.09 -11.44 4.28
CA VAL A 119 6.09 -10.43 3.91
C VAL A 119 6.47 -9.60 5.13
N LEU A 120 5.45 -9.05 5.80
CA LEU A 120 5.60 -8.32 7.06
C LEU A 120 4.33 -8.45 7.88
N LEU A 121 4.46 -8.23 9.19
CA LEU A 121 3.33 -8.07 10.09
C LEU A 121 3.65 -7.05 11.17
N GLY A 122 2.62 -6.48 11.78
CA GLY A 122 2.78 -5.55 12.90
C GLY A 122 1.50 -5.38 13.70
N GLU A 123 1.65 -5.06 14.99
CA GLU A 123 0.54 -4.62 15.83
C GLU A 123 -0.08 -3.33 15.29
N ILE A 124 -1.41 -3.25 15.34
CA ILE A 124 -2.15 -2.07 14.91
C ILE A 124 -2.51 -1.21 16.14
N ASP A 125 -2.15 0.06 16.07
CA ASP A 125 -2.65 1.11 16.96
C ASP A 125 -4.03 1.55 16.47
N LEU A 126 -5.08 1.18 17.21
CA LEU A 126 -6.47 1.37 16.81
C LEU A 126 -6.84 2.85 16.61
N ASP A 127 -6.36 3.73 17.49
CA ASP A 127 -6.70 5.15 17.44
C ASP A 127 -6.13 5.81 16.18
N LYS A 128 -4.89 5.45 15.82
CA LYS A 128 -4.25 5.95 14.59
C LYS A 128 -4.86 5.31 13.35
N GLU A 129 -5.21 4.03 13.41
CA GLU A 129 -5.85 3.32 12.30
C GLU A 129 -7.16 4.00 11.92
N ASP A 130 -8.01 4.31 12.91
CA ASP A 130 -9.29 4.97 12.71
C ASP A 130 -9.15 6.37 12.09
N GLU A 131 -8.16 7.16 12.55
CA GLU A 131 -7.88 8.48 11.96
C GLU A 131 -7.48 8.37 10.48
N ILE A 132 -6.69 7.36 10.12
CA ILE A 132 -6.26 7.12 8.74
C ILE A 132 -7.44 6.66 7.89
N ILE A 133 -8.21 5.67 8.35
CA ILE A 133 -9.35 5.08 7.63
C ILE A 133 -10.42 6.13 7.35
N SER A 134 -10.62 7.10 8.25
CA SER A 134 -11.58 8.19 8.04
C SER A 134 -11.34 9.02 6.77
N LYS A 135 -10.15 8.91 6.17
CA LYS A 135 -9.74 9.60 4.93
C LYS A 135 -10.01 8.77 3.67
N PHE A 136 -10.57 7.57 3.81
CA PHE A 136 -10.83 6.63 2.73
C PHE A 136 -12.34 6.43 2.54
N ASP A 137 -12.75 6.22 1.29
CA ASP A 137 -14.13 5.92 0.95
C ASP A 137 -14.37 4.40 0.97
N LEU A 138 -15.29 3.94 1.84
CA LEU A 138 -15.75 2.55 1.86
C LEU A 138 -16.68 2.29 0.67
N GLU A 139 -16.37 1.28 -0.13
CA GLU A 139 -17.07 0.97 -1.37
C GLU A 139 -17.36 -0.53 -1.53
N LYS A 140 -18.18 -0.87 -2.53
CA LYS A 140 -18.54 -2.28 -2.80
C LYS A 140 -17.33 -3.11 -3.22
N VAL A 141 -17.32 -4.38 -2.80
CA VAL A 141 -16.25 -5.33 -3.09
C VAL A 141 -15.98 -5.41 -4.59
N GLU A 142 -17.03 -5.54 -5.41
CA GLU A 142 -16.88 -5.68 -6.86
C GLU A 142 -16.18 -4.49 -7.49
N LEU A 143 -16.51 -3.27 -7.05
CA LEU A 143 -15.92 -2.05 -7.58
C LEU A 143 -14.45 -1.92 -7.17
N VAL A 144 -14.14 -2.12 -5.89
CA VAL A 144 -12.77 -1.95 -5.37
C VAL A 144 -11.84 -3.02 -5.93
N THR A 145 -12.29 -4.28 -6.03
CA THR A 145 -11.51 -5.36 -6.64
C THR A 145 -11.23 -5.09 -8.12
N GLU A 146 -12.20 -4.57 -8.88
CA GLU A 146 -11.99 -4.22 -10.29
C GLU A 146 -10.98 -3.06 -10.43
N LEU A 147 -11.11 -2.01 -9.62
CA LEU A 147 -10.16 -0.91 -9.61
C LEU A 147 -8.73 -1.37 -9.25
N GLN A 148 -8.60 -2.27 -8.28
CA GLN A 148 -7.30 -2.84 -7.89
C GLN A 148 -6.69 -3.67 -9.03
N ARG A 149 -7.52 -4.45 -9.73
CA ARG A 149 -7.07 -5.24 -10.89
C ARG A 149 -6.51 -4.34 -11.98
N ILE A 150 -7.21 -3.25 -12.32
CA ILE A 150 -6.75 -2.27 -13.31
C ILE A 150 -5.44 -1.62 -12.86
N GLU A 151 -5.35 -1.22 -11.58
CA GLU A 151 -4.14 -0.61 -11.02
C GLU A 151 -2.95 -1.57 -11.12
N ASN A 152 -3.10 -2.82 -10.67
CA ASN A 152 -2.05 -3.83 -10.68
C ASN A 152 -1.61 -4.20 -12.10
N GLN A 153 -2.56 -4.29 -13.04
CA GLN A 153 -2.24 -4.52 -14.45
C GLN A 153 -1.40 -3.36 -15.01
N SER A 154 -1.80 -2.11 -14.74
CA SER A 154 -1.06 -0.93 -15.19
C SER A 154 0.35 -0.85 -14.61
N LYS A 155 0.54 -1.25 -13.34
CA LYS A 155 1.85 -1.33 -12.69
C LYS A 155 2.70 -2.43 -13.32
N SER A 156 2.14 -3.62 -13.54
CA SER A 156 2.85 -4.74 -14.18
C SER A 156 3.32 -4.40 -15.59
N ASP A 157 2.47 -3.75 -16.40
CA ASP A 157 2.82 -3.37 -17.77
C ASP A 157 3.92 -2.31 -17.81
N ARG A 158 3.92 -1.37 -16.85
CA ARG A 158 5.02 -0.39 -16.68
C ARG A 158 6.31 -1.08 -16.29
N ILE A 159 6.28 -1.95 -15.28
CA ILE A 159 7.46 -2.70 -14.81
C ILE A 159 8.06 -3.51 -15.96
N LYS A 160 7.26 -4.27 -16.72
CA LYS A 160 7.75 -5.04 -17.88
C LYS A 160 8.39 -4.16 -18.96
N SER A 161 7.84 -2.96 -19.17
CA SER A 161 8.38 -2.01 -20.15
C SER A 161 9.73 -1.44 -19.68
N ASP A 162 9.81 -1.06 -18.40
CA ASP A 162 11.02 -0.52 -17.78
C ASP A 162 12.12 -1.59 -17.71
N GLU A 163 11.78 -2.82 -17.29
CA GLU A 163 12.67 -3.98 -17.27
C GLU A 163 13.28 -4.23 -18.65
N LYS A 164 12.46 -4.19 -19.70
CA LYS A 164 12.93 -4.37 -21.08
C LYS A 164 13.93 -3.29 -21.47
N ILE A 165 13.62 -2.03 -21.17
CA ILE A 165 14.51 -0.89 -21.48
C ILE A 165 15.83 -1.03 -20.72
N LEU A 166 15.78 -1.37 -19.43
CA LEU A 166 16.96 -1.52 -18.57
C LEU A 166 17.84 -2.69 -19.01
N PHE A 167 17.24 -3.80 -19.41
CA PHE A 167 17.96 -4.93 -19.96
C PHE A 167 18.65 -4.57 -21.28
N ASP A 168 17.89 -4.03 -22.24
CA ASP A 168 18.39 -3.74 -23.59
C ASP A 168 19.46 -2.63 -23.60
N GLN A 169 19.33 -1.60 -22.75
CA GLN A 169 20.22 -0.43 -22.77
C GLN A 169 21.38 -0.51 -21.78
N LEU A 170 21.17 -1.15 -20.62
CA LEU A 170 22.10 -1.10 -19.50
C LEU A 170 22.54 -2.50 -19.03
N GLY A 171 21.94 -3.58 -19.56
CA GLY A 171 22.28 -4.96 -19.21
C GLY A 171 21.78 -5.42 -17.83
N PHE A 172 20.85 -4.70 -17.21
CA PHE A 172 20.26 -5.12 -15.94
C PHE A 172 19.30 -6.30 -16.15
N SER A 173 19.49 -7.37 -15.38
CA SER A 173 18.59 -8.53 -15.41
C SER A 173 17.31 -8.25 -14.63
N LYS A 174 16.23 -8.92 -15.02
CA LYS A 174 15.01 -8.98 -14.22
C LYS A 174 15.28 -9.78 -12.95
N GLU A 175 14.78 -9.28 -11.82
CA GLU A 175 14.85 -9.94 -10.51
C GLU A 175 13.44 -9.97 -9.90
N GLY A 176 13.03 -11.11 -9.35
CA GLY A 176 11.70 -11.34 -8.75
C GLY A 176 10.87 -12.42 -9.46
N ASP A 177 10.18 -13.24 -8.66
CA ASP A 177 9.24 -14.26 -9.16
C ASP A 177 7.86 -13.65 -9.44
N GLU A 178 7.04 -14.31 -10.28
CA GLU A 178 5.69 -13.82 -10.64
C GLU A 178 4.77 -13.64 -9.42
N ASP A 179 5.06 -14.34 -8.32
CA ASP A 179 4.26 -14.31 -7.10
C ASP A 179 4.63 -13.17 -6.15
N ASP A 180 5.73 -12.44 -6.37
CA ASP A 180 6.18 -11.33 -5.51
C ASP A 180 5.43 -10.02 -5.84
N ARG A 181 4.18 -9.92 -5.38
CA ARG A 181 3.26 -8.80 -5.71
C ARG A 181 2.99 -7.83 -4.55
N TYR A 182 3.84 -7.84 -3.53
CA TYR A 182 3.69 -7.05 -2.30
C TYR A 182 4.08 -5.57 -2.45
#